data_AF-A0A6A5B2C6-F1
#
_entry.id   AF-A0A6A5B2C6-F1
#
_cell.length_a   1.000
_cell.length_b   1.000
_cell.length_c   1.000
_cell.angle_alpha   90.00
_cell.angle_beta   90.00
_cell.angle_gamma   90.00
#
_symmetry.space_group_name_H-M   'P 1'
#
loop_
_entity.id
_entity.type
_entity.pdbx_description
1 polymer ?
#
loop_
_entity_poly.entity_id
_entity_poly.type
_entity_poly.pdbx_seq_one_letter_code
_entity_poly.pdbx_strand_id
1 'polypeptide(L)'
;MSQEQAQPAIRTANVSVVDYATLAQGGDCGALIEAAFGPDGLGILAVANVPDIEVRRARCLPLAFKVATLSDEVKQKYELGSAYYSFGWSHGKESLQGKPDFSKGSYYNNPRTNRPTEDEHLMTTFPTMYHPNIWPTDEVPDLESAFMSLGQLIIDTGLLVAKQCDAYVESKCPTYEAGKLHRRITSSRVPCGRLLHYFALDPKVQRIHFAMSMIC
;
A
#
# COMPACT_ATOMS: atom_id res chain seq x y z
N MET A 1 -19.28 -6.36 -46.97
CA MET A 1 -20.04 -6.62 -45.73
C MET A 1 -19.10 -6.43 -44.57
N SER A 2 -19.10 -5.24 -43.98
CA SER A 2 -18.26 -4.86 -42.85
C SER A 2 -18.95 -5.32 -41.58
N GLN A 3 -18.33 -6.22 -40.81
CA GLN A 3 -18.82 -6.60 -39.50
C GLN A 3 -18.46 -5.50 -38.50
N GLU A 4 -19.47 -4.84 -37.97
CA GLU A 4 -19.36 -3.89 -36.87
C GLU A 4 -19.06 -4.69 -35.58
N GLN A 5 -17.85 -4.57 -35.05
CA GLN A 5 -17.47 -5.18 -33.78
C GLN A 5 -18.21 -4.45 -32.66
N ALA A 6 -19.15 -5.15 -32.01
CA ALA A 6 -19.82 -4.65 -30.82
C ALA A 6 -18.79 -4.37 -29.71
N GLN A 7 -18.81 -3.15 -29.18
CA GLN A 7 -17.99 -2.79 -28.02
C GLN A 7 -18.34 -3.69 -26.82
N PRO A 8 -17.34 -4.17 -26.07
CA PRO A 8 -17.59 -4.98 -24.89
C PRO A 8 -18.44 -4.20 -23.88
N ALA A 9 -19.50 -4.84 -23.38
CA ALA A 9 -20.37 -4.25 -22.37
C ALA A 9 -19.56 -3.90 -21.11
N ILE A 10 -19.64 -2.64 -20.66
CA ILE A 10 -19.00 -2.19 -19.42
C ILE A 10 -19.69 -2.90 -18.26
N ARG A 11 -18.95 -3.77 -17.56
CA ARG A 11 -19.42 -4.38 -16.31
C ARG A 11 -19.23 -3.38 -15.18
N THR A 12 -20.32 -2.83 -14.67
CA THR A 12 -20.33 -2.06 -13.43
C THR A 12 -20.42 -3.01 -12.24
N ALA A 13 -19.52 -2.88 -11.28
CA ALA A 13 -19.59 -3.62 -10.03
C ALA A 13 -19.56 -2.65 -8.85
N ASN A 14 -20.35 -2.94 -7.83
CA ASN A 14 -20.45 -2.10 -6.64
C ASN A 14 -19.37 -2.51 -5.64
N VAL A 15 -18.66 -1.54 -5.09
CA VAL A 15 -17.72 -1.78 -3.99
C VAL A 15 -18.51 -1.90 -2.70
N SER A 16 -18.28 -2.97 -1.93
CA SER A 16 -18.83 -3.11 -0.59
C SER A 16 -18.28 -2.01 0.31
N VAL A 17 -19.16 -1.26 0.97
CA VAL A 17 -18.80 -0.16 1.89
C VAL A 17 -19.32 -0.48 3.29
N VAL A 18 -18.47 -0.37 4.30
CA VAL A 18 -18.83 -0.53 5.71
C VAL A 18 -18.44 0.73 6.50
N ASP A 19 -19.27 1.13 7.46
CA ASP A 19 -18.93 2.24 8.35
C ASP A 19 -17.89 1.81 9.39
N TYR A 20 -16.91 2.67 9.68
CA TYR A 20 -15.90 2.42 10.70
C TYR A 20 -16.52 2.12 12.07
N ALA A 21 -17.58 2.81 12.46
CA ALA A 21 -18.25 2.61 13.74
C ALA A 21 -18.87 1.21 13.84
N THR A 22 -19.42 0.68 12.76
CA THR A 22 -19.95 -0.70 12.71
C THR A 22 -18.85 -1.72 13.00
N LEU A 23 -17.67 -1.54 12.39
CA LEU A 23 -16.52 -2.40 12.65
C LEU A 23 -16.02 -2.27 14.10
N ALA A 24 -15.93 -1.03 14.60
CA ALA A 24 -15.42 -0.74 15.95
C ALA A 24 -16.33 -1.26 17.07
N GLN A 25 -17.65 -1.25 16.85
CA GLN A 25 -18.65 -1.75 17.79
C GLN A 25 -18.85 -3.28 17.73
N GLY A 26 -18.22 -3.95 16.75
CA GLY A 26 -18.35 -5.39 16.56
C GLY A 26 -19.69 -5.81 15.96
N GLY A 27 -20.29 -4.98 15.10
CA GLY A 27 -21.49 -5.35 14.36
C GLY A 27 -21.25 -6.54 13.42
N ASP A 28 -22.32 -7.27 13.09
CA ASP A 28 -22.25 -8.39 12.14
C ASP A 28 -22.06 -7.86 10.71
N CYS A 29 -20.88 -8.13 10.14
CA CYS A 29 -20.51 -7.73 8.78
C CYS A 29 -20.41 -8.93 7.82
N GLY A 30 -20.86 -10.13 8.19
CA GLY A 30 -20.61 -11.36 7.44
C GLY A 30 -21.03 -11.28 5.96
N ALA A 31 -22.23 -10.77 5.68
CA ALA A 31 -22.73 -10.60 4.31
C ALA A 31 -21.89 -9.60 3.49
N LEU A 32 -21.40 -8.52 4.12
CA LEU A 32 -20.53 -7.54 3.47
C LEU A 32 -19.15 -8.14 3.16
N ILE A 33 -18.61 -8.94 4.09
CA ILE A 33 -17.35 -9.66 3.89
C ILE A 33 -17.47 -10.66 2.74
N GLU A 34 -18.57 -11.43 2.67
CA GLU A 34 -18.85 -12.37 1.57
C GLU A 34 -18.94 -11.63 0.23
N ALA A 35 -19.66 -10.51 0.17
CA ALA A 35 -19.77 -9.71 -1.05
C ALA A 35 -18.44 -9.05 -1.48
N ALA A 36 -17.56 -8.72 -0.54
CA ALA A 36 -16.27 -8.11 -0.83
C ALA A 36 -15.19 -9.13 -1.23
N PHE A 37 -15.02 -10.20 -0.44
CA PHE A 37 -13.89 -11.13 -0.50
C PHE A 37 -14.29 -12.58 -0.82
N GLY A 38 -15.59 -12.87 -0.94
CA GLY A 38 -16.07 -14.19 -1.35
C GLY A 38 -15.73 -14.52 -2.81
N PRO A 39 -16.11 -15.73 -3.28
CA PRO A 39 -15.76 -16.22 -4.61
C PRO A 39 -16.16 -15.29 -5.77
N ASP A 40 -17.29 -14.61 -5.62
CA ASP A 40 -17.83 -13.65 -6.60
C ASP A 40 -17.51 -12.19 -6.25
N GLY A 41 -16.75 -11.96 -5.17
CA GLY A 41 -16.39 -10.63 -4.69
C GLY A 41 -15.32 -9.97 -5.54
N LEU A 42 -15.26 -8.64 -5.50
CA LEU A 42 -14.25 -7.84 -6.21
C LEU A 42 -12.85 -7.94 -5.58
N GLY A 43 -12.73 -8.53 -4.40
CA GLY A 43 -11.53 -8.47 -3.57
C GLY A 43 -11.32 -7.10 -2.92
N ILE A 44 -12.36 -6.25 -2.86
CA ILE A 44 -12.30 -4.87 -2.40
C ILE A 44 -13.40 -4.61 -1.38
N LEU A 45 -13.01 -4.02 -0.24
CA LEU A 45 -13.89 -3.46 0.77
C LEU A 45 -13.46 -2.01 1.05
N ALA A 46 -14.40 -1.08 1.05
CA ALA A 46 -14.16 0.29 1.48
C ALA A 46 -14.67 0.50 2.91
N VAL A 47 -13.86 1.15 3.75
CA VAL A 47 -14.28 1.58 5.10
C VAL A 47 -14.55 3.08 5.07
N ALA A 48 -15.79 3.47 5.33
CA ALA A 48 -16.22 4.86 5.38
C ALA A 48 -16.06 5.44 6.79
N ASN A 49 -15.99 6.77 6.87
CA ASN A 49 -16.03 7.52 8.13
C ASN A 49 -14.94 7.14 9.14
N VAL A 50 -13.75 6.79 8.64
CA VAL A 50 -12.58 6.49 9.48
C VAL A 50 -12.15 7.77 10.23
N PRO A 51 -12.09 7.77 11.58
CA PRO A 51 -11.70 8.94 12.34
C PRO A 51 -10.30 9.45 11.97
N ASP A 52 -10.11 10.77 11.97
CA ASP A 52 -8.86 11.48 11.68
C ASP A 52 -8.21 11.22 10.30
N ILE A 53 -8.78 10.38 9.45
CA ILE A 53 -8.12 9.96 8.20
C ILE A 53 -7.83 11.15 7.27
N GLU A 54 -8.75 12.12 7.21
CA GLU A 54 -8.60 13.32 6.39
C GLU A 54 -7.43 14.18 6.87
N VAL A 55 -7.36 14.43 8.19
CA VAL A 55 -6.30 15.23 8.82
C VAL A 55 -4.93 14.56 8.64
N ARG A 56 -4.85 13.24 8.85
CA ARG A 56 -3.60 12.49 8.71
C ARG A 56 -3.14 12.40 7.25
N ARG A 57 -4.07 12.24 6.30
CA ARG A 57 -3.78 12.29 4.86
C ARG A 57 -3.29 13.67 4.43
N ALA A 58 -3.97 14.74 4.87
CA ALA A 58 -3.58 16.11 4.56
C ALA A 58 -2.16 16.45 5.04
N ARG A 59 -1.74 15.87 6.17
CA ARG A 59 -0.37 16.00 6.69
C ARG A 59 0.65 15.16 5.92
N CYS A 60 0.33 13.89 5.61
CA CYS A 60 1.30 12.95 5.05
C CYS A 60 1.45 13.04 3.53
N LEU A 61 0.36 13.14 2.77
CA LEU A 61 0.40 13.01 1.31
C LEU A 61 1.24 14.10 0.61
N PRO A 62 1.19 15.39 1.01
CA PRO A 62 2.05 16.41 0.40
C PRO A 62 3.54 16.17 0.59
N LEU A 63 3.94 15.42 1.63
CA LEU A 63 5.35 15.10 1.88
C LEU A 63 5.90 14.12 0.84
N ALA A 64 5.05 13.31 0.20
CA ALA A 64 5.45 12.47 -0.93
C ALA A 64 6.03 13.32 -2.08
N PHE A 65 5.35 14.43 -2.38
CA PHE A 65 5.81 15.39 -3.39
C PHE A 65 7.11 16.06 -2.95
N LYS A 66 7.20 16.54 -1.69
CA LYS A 66 8.42 17.16 -1.17
C LYS A 66 9.65 16.26 -1.38
N VAL A 67 9.56 14.98 -0.98
CA VAL A 67 10.64 14.01 -1.17
C VAL A 67 10.95 13.80 -2.64
N ALA A 68 9.92 13.62 -3.48
CA ALA A 68 10.09 13.38 -4.92
C ALA A 68 10.78 14.55 -5.65
N THR A 69 10.63 15.78 -5.16
CA THR A 69 11.25 16.99 -5.71
C THR A 69 12.63 17.33 -5.16
N LEU A 70 13.14 16.57 -4.18
CA LEU A 70 14.52 16.70 -3.74
C LEU A 70 15.47 16.36 -4.89
N SER A 71 16.71 16.89 -4.82
CA SER A 71 17.73 16.57 -5.81
C SER A 71 18.06 15.08 -5.79
N ASP A 72 18.55 14.56 -6.91
CA ASP A 72 18.88 13.13 -7.02
C ASP A 72 20.01 12.75 -6.04
N GLU A 73 20.96 13.64 -5.79
CA GLU A 73 22.04 13.45 -4.81
C GLU A 73 21.48 13.29 -3.39
N VAL A 74 20.45 14.05 -3.04
CA VAL A 74 19.79 13.94 -1.72
C VAL A 74 18.98 12.64 -1.65
N LYS A 75 18.17 12.34 -2.67
CA LYS A 75 17.33 11.13 -2.68
C LYS A 75 18.16 9.85 -2.60
N GLN A 76 19.32 9.81 -3.23
CA GLN A 76 20.25 8.66 -3.18
C GLN A 76 20.71 8.31 -1.76
N LYS A 77 20.79 9.27 -0.84
CA LYS A 77 21.13 9.01 0.58
C LYS A 77 20.11 8.09 1.26
N TYR A 78 18.89 8.06 0.73
CA TYR A 78 17.75 7.33 1.31
C TYR A 78 17.37 6.10 0.48
N GLU A 79 18.16 5.72 -0.53
CA GLU A 79 17.95 4.45 -1.24
C GLU A 79 18.61 3.28 -0.50
N LEU A 80 17.95 2.13 -0.46
CA LEU A 80 18.52 0.90 0.10
C LEU A 80 18.57 -0.25 -0.92
N GLY A 81 19.68 -0.33 -1.66
CA GLY A 81 19.88 -1.36 -2.68
C GLY A 81 19.92 -2.78 -2.13
N SER A 82 20.51 -3.00 -0.94
CA SER A 82 20.59 -4.31 -0.30
C SER A 82 19.23 -4.90 0.11
N ALA A 83 18.22 -4.04 0.28
CA ALA A 83 16.84 -4.42 0.52
C ALA A 83 15.97 -4.29 -0.74
N TYR A 84 16.56 -4.35 -1.93
CA TYR A 84 15.85 -4.23 -3.21
C TYR A 84 14.94 -2.98 -3.27
N TYR A 85 15.38 -1.88 -2.65
CA TYR A 85 14.63 -0.61 -2.56
C TYR A 85 13.27 -0.73 -1.85
N SER A 86 13.14 -1.70 -0.93
CA SER A 86 11.94 -1.91 -0.09
C SER A 86 11.92 -1.07 1.20
N PHE A 87 12.92 -0.21 1.39
CA PHE A 87 12.99 0.80 2.46
C PHE A 87 13.60 2.08 1.91
N GLY A 88 13.13 3.21 2.43
CA GLY A 88 13.50 4.55 1.98
C GLY A 88 12.96 4.87 0.57
N TRP A 89 13.73 5.63 -0.21
CA TRP A 89 13.35 6.10 -1.53
C TRP A 89 13.55 5.02 -2.62
N SER A 90 12.62 4.99 -3.57
CA SER A 90 12.67 4.15 -4.77
C SER A 90 12.01 4.85 -5.96
N HIS A 91 12.74 5.00 -7.07
CA HIS A 91 12.23 5.55 -8.33
C HIS A 91 12.98 4.93 -9.51
N GLY A 92 12.25 4.41 -10.50
CA GLY A 92 12.87 3.79 -11.68
C GLY A 92 13.65 2.49 -11.40
N LYS A 93 13.48 1.89 -10.21
CA LYS A 93 14.15 0.63 -9.82
C LYS A 93 13.30 -0.62 -10.07
N GLU A 94 11.97 -0.46 -10.12
CA GLU A 94 11.03 -1.53 -10.46
C GLU A 94 10.93 -1.67 -11.98
N SER A 95 11.20 -2.87 -12.50
CA SER A 95 11.05 -3.21 -13.92
C SER A 95 9.68 -3.85 -14.16
N LEU A 96 8.77 -3.15 -14.82
CA LEU A 96 7.52 -3.75 -15.31
C LEU A 96 7.74 -4.14 -16.78
N GLN A 97 7.65 -5.44 -17.11
CA GLN A 97 7.88 -5.94 -18.47
C GLN A 97 9.26 -5.55 -19.06
N GLY A 98 10.29 -5.46 -18.22
CA GLY A 98 11.64 -5.08 -18.63
C GLY A 98 11.86 -3.58 -18.85
N LYS A 99 10.84 -2.73 -18.65
CA LYS A 99 10.97 -1.27 -18.70
C LYS A 99 10.94 -0.69 -17.29
N PRO A 100 11.94 0.11 -16.90
CA PRO A 100 11.91 0.83 -15.63
C PRO A 100 10.72 1.78 -15.57
N ASP A 101 9.99 1.77 -14.45
CA ASP A 101 8.86 2.67 -14.23
C ASP A 101 9.32 3.99 -13.62
N PHE A 102 9.44 5.02 -14.46
CA PHE A 102 9.76 6.39 -14.03
C PHE A 102 8.53 7.24 -13.74
N SER A 103 7.31 6.72 -13.95
CA SER A 103 6.06 7.48 -13.76
C SER A 103 5.72 7.71 -12.30
N LYS A 104 6.36 6.98 -11.38
CA LYS A 104 6.09 7.03 -9.95
C LYS A 104 7.36 6.95 -9.10
N GLY A 105 7.38 7.73 -8.04
CA GLY A 105 8.32 7.60 -6.92
C GLY A 105 7.63 6.95 -5.74
N SER A 106 8.35 6.12 -5.00
CA SER A 106 7.86 5.43 -3.80
C SER A 106 8.78 5.72 -2.62
N TYR A 107 8.17 5.95 -1.46
CA TYR A 107 8.87 5.95 -0.18
C TYR A 107 8.33 4.81 0.68
N TYR A 108 9.19 3.86 1.01
CA TYR A 108 8.86 2.65 1.75
C TYR A 108 9.39 2.72 3.16
N ASN A 109 8.58 2.34 4.13
CA ASN A 109 9.02 2.12 5.50
C ASN A 109 7.98 1.28 6.24
N ASN A 110 8.38 0.73 7.38
CA ASN A 110 7.46 0.11 8.31
C ASN A 110 6.66 1.19 9.05
N PRO A 111 5.33 1.28 8.87
CA PRO A 111 4.54 2.34 9.50
C PRO A 111 4.33 2.11 11.00
N ARG A 112 4.62 0.91 11.52
CA ARG A 112 4.32 0.51 12.89
C ARG A 112 5.48 0.72 13.85
N THR A 113 6.69 0.43 13.41
CA THR A 113 7.91 0.56 14.23
C THR A 113 9.09 0.94 13.36
N ASN A 114 9.99 1.78 13.88
CA ASN A 114 11.26 2.10 13.22
C ASN A 114 12.26 0.95 13.24
N ARG A 115 12.09 0.00 14.16
CA ARG A 115 13.02 -1.12 14.34
C ARG A 115 12.21 -2.39 14.60
N PRO A 116 11.99 -3.24 13.58
CA PRO A 116 11.14 -4.42 13.72
C PRO A 116 11.69 -5.53 14.63
N THR A 117 13.01 -5.54 14.84
CA THR A 117 13.73 -6.53 15.65
C THR A 117 15.02 -5.93 16.20
N GLU A 118 15.60 -6.52 17.25
CA GLU A 118 16.98 -6.24 17.70
C GLU A 118 17.98 -7.32 17.24
N ASP A 119 17.49 -8.36 16.58
CA ASP A 119 18.32 -9.44 16.05
C ASP A 119 19.01 -8.98 14.74
N GLU A 120 20.30 -8.66 14.84
CA GLU A 120 21.13 -8.24 13.70
C GLU A 120 21.25 -9.31 12.61
N HIS A 121 21.15 -10.60 12.97
CA HIS A 121 21.16 -11.69 11.99
C HIS A 121 19.91 -11.63 11.10
N LEU A 122 18.74 -11.36 11.69
CA LEU A 122 17.51 -11.18 10.91
C LEU A 122 17.59 -9.96 9.99
N MET A 123 18.18 -8.86 10.44
CA MET A 123 18.37 -7.67 9.60
C MET A 123 19.27 -7.94 8.39
N THR A 124 20.33 -8.73 8.60
CA THR A 124 21.29 -9.07 7.54
C THR A 124 20.73 -10.11 6.57
N THR A 125 20.08 -11.15 7.08
CA THR A 125 19.52 -12.23 6.26
C THR A 125 18.25 -11.81 5.52
N PHE A 126 17.44 -10.93 6.11
CA PHE A 126 16.15 -10.50 5.57
C PHE A 126 15.98 -8.97 5.59
N PRO A 127 16.84 -8.23 4.89
CA PRO A 127 16.86 -6.77 4.92
C PRO A 127 15.58 -6.14 4.34
N THR A 128 14.87 -6.84 3.45
CA THR A 128 13.56 -6.40 2.90
C THR A 128 12.43 -6.40 3.92
N MET A 129 12.62 -7.01 5.09
CA MET A 129 11.59 -7.12 6.12
C MET A 129 12.01 -6.45 7.44
N TYR A 130 13.27 -6.61 7.84
CA TYR A 130 13.73 -6.25 9.19
C TYR A 130 14.65 -5.03 9.24
N HIS A 131 15.02 -4.44 8.10
CA HIS A 131 15.85 -3.23 8.12
C HIS A 131 15.12 -2.11 8.89
N PRO A 132 15.84 -1.32 9.71
CA PRO A 132 15.25 -0.15 10.35
C PRO A 132 14.72 0.86 9.33
N ASN A 133 13.73 1.66 9.71
CA ASN A 133 13.23 2.71 8.81
C ASN A 133 14.32 3.71 8.44
N ILE A 134 14.22 4.22 7.22
CA ILE A 134 15.11 5.26 6.69
C ILE A 134 14.31 6.55 6.53
N TRP A 135 14.68 7.62 7.21
CA TRP A 135 13.95 8.89 7.18
C TRP A 135 14.83 10.04 6.68
N PRO A 136 14.26 10.96 5.86
CA PRO A 136 14.96 12.14 5.36
C PRO A 136 14.85 13.28 6.37
N THR A 137 15.42 13.10 7.55
CA THR A 137 15.21 13.99 8.71
C THR A 137 15.70 15.42 8.47
N ASP A 138 16.76 15.60 7.66
CA ASP A 138 17.32 16.92 7.39
C ASP A 138 16.44 17.72 6.41
N GLU A 139 15.92 17.08 5.36
CA GLU A 139 15.17 17.76 4.31
C GLU A 139 13.63 17.72 4.49
N VAL A 140 13.10 16.65 5.10
CA VAL A 140 11.67 16.46 5.36
C VAL A 140 11.42 15.88 6.76
N PRO A 141 11.74 16.62 7.84
CA PRO A 141 11.66 16.13 9.23
C PRO A 141 10.27 15.64 9.65
N ASP A 142 9.21 16.19 9.04
CA ASP A 142 7.83 15.82 9.38
C ASP A 142 7.43 14.44 8.85
N LEU A 143 8.18 13.86 7.90
CA LEU A 143 7.77 12.65 7.18
C LEU A 143 7.58 11.45 8.09
N GLU A 144 8.51 11.21 9.00
CA GLU A 144 8.44 10.09 9.93
C GLU A 144 7.12 10.12 10.72
N SER A 145 6.87 11.24 11.41
CA SER A 145 5.68 11.37 12.26
C SER A 145 4.38 11.25 11.47
N ALA A 146 4.31 11.88 10.28
CA ALA A 146 3.11 11.87 9.45
C ALA A 146 2.85 10.50 8.82
N PHE A 147 3.90 9.84 8.31
CA PHE A 147 3.82 8.51 7.71
C PHE A 147 3.42 7.47 8.73
N MET A 148 4.06 7.44 9.90
CA MET A 148 3.73 6.50 10.98
C MET A 148 2.31 6.74 11.50
N SER A 149 1.93 8.01 11.71
CA SER A 149 0.59 8.37 12.18
C SER A 149 -0.52 7.89 11.23
N LEU A 150 -0.36 8.09 9.92
CA LEU A 150 -1.33 7.63 8.92
C LEU A 150 -1.29 6.11 8.76
N GLY A 151 -0.10 5.52 8.68
CA GLY A 151 0.06 4.08 8.48
C GLY A 151 -0.45 3.24 9.65
N GLN A 152 -0.30 3.71 10.88
CA GLN A 152 -0.89 3.05 12.06
C GLN A 152 -2.42 3.08 12.01
N LEU A 153 -3.03 4.22 11.64
CA LEU A 153 -4.49 4.29 11.46
C LEU A 153 -4.99 3.29 10.41
N ILE A 154 -4.26 3.14 9.30
CA ILE A 154 -4.59 2.17 8.24
C ILE A 154 -4.49 0.74 8.78
N ILE A 155 -3.42 0.41 9.52
CA ILE A 155 -3.25 -0.90 10.15
C ILE A 155 -4.38 -1.19 11.14
N ASP A 156 -4.69 -0.25 12.03
CA ASP A 156 -5.70 -0.42 13.06
C ASP A 156 -7.09 -0.62 12.45
N THR A 157 -7.40 0.13 11.38
CA THR A 157 -8.64 -0.07 10.60
C THR A 157 -8.65 -1.46 9.96
N GLY A 158 -7.53 -1.90 9.38
CA GLY A 158 -7.38 -3.24 8.82
C GLY A 158 -7.54 -4.37 9.84
N LEU A 159 -7.12 -4.15 11.10
CA LEU A 159 -7.35 -5.11 12.18
C LEU A 159 -8.84 -5.27 12.50
N LEU A 160 -9.63 -4.20 12.45
CA LEU A 160 -11.08 -4.30 12.64
C LEU A 160 -11.74 -5.12 11.53
N VAL A 161 -11.33 -4.91 10.28
CA VAL A 161 -11.79 -5.72 9.13
C VAL A 161 -11.36 -7.18 9.30
N ALA A 162 -10.12 -7.43 9.74
CA ALA A 162 -9.61 -8.79 9.95
C ALA A 162 -10.45 -9.59 10.96
N LYS A 163 -10.96 -8.95 12.03
CA LYS A 163 -11.88 -9.61 12.98
C LYS A 163 -13.17 -10.06 12.32
N GLN A 164 -13.73 -9.25 11.41
CA GLN A 164 -14.94 -9.60 10.68
C GLN A 164 -14.69 -10.71 9.66
N CYS A 165 -13.52 -10.70 9.02
CA CYS A 165 -13.09 -11.81 8.18
C CYS A 165 -12.95 -13.11 8.97
N ASP A 166 -12.35 -13.07 10.16
CA ASP A 166 -12.27 -14.24 11.06
C ASP A 166 -13.67 -14.76 11.40
N ALA A 167 -14.58 -13.90 11.90
CA ALA A 167 -15.95 -14.28 12.24
C ALA A 167 -16.72 -14.90 11.06
N TYR A 168 -16.57 -14.33 9.86
CA TYR A 168 -17.17 -14.87 8.65
C TYR A 168 -16.64 -16.27 8.33
N VAL A 169 -15.31 -16.47 8.30
CA VAL A 169 -14.71 -17.76 7.97
C VAL A 169 -15.04 -18.81 9.03
N GLU A 170 -15.04 -18.45 10.32
CA GLU A 170 -15.46 -19.31 11.42
C GLU A 170 -16.90 -19.84 11.21
N SER A 171 -17.81 -18.99 10.72
CA SER A 171 -19.20 -19.39 10.44
C SER A 171 -19.35 -20.37 9.27
N LYS A 172 -18.42 -20.35 8.31
CA LYS A 172 -18.46 -21.17 7.08
C LYS A 172 -17.55 -22.41 7.16
N CYS A 173 -16.55 -22.40 8.03
CA CYS A 173 -15.49 -23.40 8.09
C CYS A 173 -15.20 -23.82 9.55
N PRO A 174 -15.80 -24.92 10.04
CA PRO A 174 -15.63 -25.38 11.42
C PRO A 174 -14.19 -25.76 11.80
N THR A 175 -13.32 -26.01 10.82
CA THR A 175 -11.89 -26.35 11.05
C THR A 175 -11.00 -25.11 11.07
N TYR A 176 -11.56 -23.92 10.83
CA TYR A 176 -10.81 -22.68 10.93
C TYR A 176 -10.47 -22.40 12.40
N GLU A 177 -9.21 -22.04 12.63
CA GLU A 177 -8.76 -21.65 13.97
C GLU A 177 -9.26 -20.23 14.26
N ALA A 178 -10.06 -20.08 15.32
CA ALA A 178 -10.69 -18.81 15.65
C ALA A 178 -9.68 -17.66 15.81
N GLY A 179 -10.01 -16.51 15.22
CA GLY A 179 -9.18 -15.29 15.29
C GLY A 179 -7.81 -15.37 14.61
N LYS A 180 -7.55 -16.39 13.77
CA LYS A 180 -6.22 -16.66 13.20
C LYS A 180 -5.69 -15.51 12.34
N LEU A 181 -6.53 -14.88 11.51
CA LEU A 181 -6.11 -13.80 10.62
C LEU A 181 -5.76 -12.55 11.43
N HIS A 182 -6.69 -12.10 12.27
CA HIS A 182 -6.48 -10.96 13.14
C HIS A 182 -5.21 -11.13 13.97
N ARG A 183 -5.05 -12.29 14.64
CA ARG A 183 -3.86 -12.57 15.46
C ARG A 183 -2.56 -12.50 14.66
N ARG A 184 -2.52 -13.05 13.44
CA ARG A 184 -1.34 -12.98 12.57
C ARG A 184 -0.97 -11.53 12.23
N ILE A 185 -1.94 -10.72 11.82
CA ILE A 185 -1.70 -9.31 11.48
C ILE A 185 -1.27 -8.54 12.74
N THR A 186 -1.96 -8.72 13.87
CA THR A 186 -1.63 -8.06 15.14
C THR A 186 -0.21 -8.40 15.59
N SER A 187 0.21 -9.67 15.48
CA SER A 187 1.54 -10.13 15.87
C SER A 187 2.66 -9.76 14.88
N SER A 188 2.30 -9.36 13.65
CA SER A 188 3.29 -9.04 12.63
C SER A 188 4.05 -7.78 13.00
N ARG A 189 5.37 -7.86 12.88
CA ARG A 189 6.30 -6.74 13.11
C ARG A 189 6.74 -6.07 11.82
N VAL A 190 6.38 -6.62 10.66
CA VAL A 190 6.94 -6.23 9.36
C VAL A 190 5.87 -5.77 8.35
N PRO A 191 4.85 -4.97 8.73
CA PRO A 191 4.01 -4.33 7.72
C PRO A 191 4.85 -3.37 6.87
N CYS A 192 4.56 -3.30 5.57
CA CYS A 192 5.22 -2.40 4.65
C CYS A 192 4.26 -1.29 4.22
N GLY A 193 4.60 -0.05 4.55
CA GLY A 193 3.91 1.14 4.06
C GLY A 193 4.59 1.66 2.80
N ARG A 194 3.80 2.09 1.82
CA ARG A 194 4.28 2.69 0.58
C ARG A 194 3.59 4.03 0.35
N LEU A 195 4.34 5.12 0.44
CA LEU A 195 3.89 6.45 0.08
C LEU A 195 4.26 6.71 -1.39
N LEU A 196 3.25 6.94 -2.23
CA LEU A 196 3.41 7.06 -3.69
C LEU A 196 3.26 8.50 -4.16
N HIS A 197 4.17 8.93 -5.04
CA HIS A 197 4.03 10.14 -5.84
C HIS A 197 4.03 9.78 -7.33
N TYR A 198 3.01 10.23 -8.07
CA TYR A 198 2.97 10.09 -9.53
C TYR A 198 3.45 11.38 -10.17
N PHE A 199 4.47 11.26 -11.02
CA PHE A 199 4.99 12.38 -11.80
C PHE A 199 4.04 12.70 -12.95
N ALA A 200 3.98 13.98 -13.33
CA ALA A 200 3.25 14.39 -14.52
C ALA A 200 3.86 13.71 -15.75
N LEU A 201 3.03 13.01 -16.53
CA LEU A 201 3.46 12.41 -17.79
C LEU A 201 3.52 13.51 -18.85
N ASP A 202 4.69 13.76 -19.45
CA ASP A 202 4.79 14.61 -20.63
C ASP A 202 4.23 13.86 -21.85
N PRO A 203 3.14 14.33 -22.49
CA PRO A 203 2.57 13.71 -23.68
C PRO A 203 3.57 13.54 -24.84
N LYS A 204 4.61 14.37 -24.91
CA LYS A 204 5.63 14.34 -25.97
C LYS A 204 6.63 13.21 -25.78
N VAL A 205 6.96 12.84 -24.54
CA VAL A 205 7.93 11.77 -24.23
C VAL A 205 7.37 10.38 -24.55
N GLN A 206 6.04 10.18 -24.44
CA GLN A 206 5.38 8.95 -24.87
C GLN A 206 5.50 8.70 -26.38
N ARG A 207 5.36 9.74 -27.21
CA ARG A 207 5.46 9.57 -28.68
C ARG A 207 6.84 9.12 -29.14
N ILE A 208 7.90 9.56 -28.47
CA ILE A 208 9.28 9.14 -28.78
C ILE A 208 9.52 7.69 -28.36
N HIS A 209 9.04 7.27 -27.19
CA HIS A 209 9.16 5.88 -26.72
C HIS A 209 8.32 4.88 -27.53
N PHE A 210 7.12 5.25 -27.97
CA PHE A 210 6.32 4.41 -28.86
C PHE A 210 6.90 4.34 -30.28
N ALA A 211 7.49 5.44 -30.79
CA ALA A 211 8.14 5.45 -32.10
C ALA A 211 9.44 4.61 -32.12
N MET A 212 10.28 4.68 -31.08
CA MET A 212 11.48 3.84 -30.98
C MET A 212 11.14 2.35 -30.82
N SER A 213 10.07 2.00 -30.11
CA SER A 213 9.64 0.60 -29.93
C SER A 213 8.97 -0.02 -31.16
N MET A 214 8.67 0.77 -32.21
CA MET A 214 8.16 0.29 -33.50
C MET A 214 9.24 0.19 -34.59
N ILE A 215 10.51 0.55 -34.30
CA ILE A 215 11.62 0.56 -35.26
C ILE A 215 12.70 -0.49 -34.92
N CYS A 216 12.39 -1.51 -34.12
CA CYS A 216 13.25 -2.69 -33.96
C CYS A 216 12.46 -3.98 -34.19
#